data_AF-A0A1J5AGT6-F1
#
_entry.id   AF-A0A1J5AGT6-F1
#
_cell.length_a   1.000
_cell.length_b   1.000
_cell.length_c   1.000
_cell.angle_alpha   90.00
_cell.angle_beta   90.00
_cell.angle_gamma   90.00
#
_symmetry.space_group_name_H-M   'P 1'
#
loop_
_entity.id
_entity.type
_entity.pdbx_description
1 polymer ?
#
loop_
_entity_poly.entity_id
_entity_poly.type
_entity_poly.pdbx_seq_one_letter_code
_entity_poly.pdbx_strand_id
1 'polypeptide(L)'
;MESSPNLDSNALINVVFFDEIASTSFSDPEATISVLKDYMQTGHFSRGPLEFTAQASIVLGGNIDSDLERKAPSSRYRHLFESLPPELGADTAFLDRLHAFLPGWELPKIQPENYAQGYGFITDYLAEIFNRLRRRNYQTVINARADFSGLTGRNQDAIRKTAAGLLKLIHPHRTADDLLDKEIRPCLDLAVECRGRVVDQLAVLAPTEFRPAGFEVGIK
;
A
#
# COMPACT_ATOMS: atom_id res chain seq x y z
N MET A 1 -9.86 7.07 -46.17
CA MET A 1 -10.78 6.18 -45.45
C MET A 1 -9.96 5.62 -44.30
N GLU A 2 -10.19 6.18 -43.12
CA GLU A 2 -9.30 6.16 -41.96
C GLU A 2 -9.01 4.76 -41.46
N SER A 3 -7.72 4.48 -41.27
CA SER A 3 -7.23 3.38 -40.45
C SER A 3 -7.54 3.70 -38.99
N SER A 4 -8.50 2.97 -38.42
CA SER A 4 -8.76 2.95 -36.99
C SER A 4 -7.46 2.78 -36.21
N PRO A 5 -7.18 3.61 -35.20
CA PRO A 5 -6.08 3.33 -34.30
C PRO A 5 -6.43 2.06 -33.52
N ASN A 6 -5.53 1.07 -33.55
CA ASN A 6 -5.48 0.04 -32.54
C ASN A 6 -5.40 0.74 -31.18
N LEU A 7 -6.54 0.87 -30.50
CA LEU A 7 -6.55 1.04 -29.06
C LEU A 7 -5.94 -0.24 -28.51
N ASP A 8 -4.70 -0.15 -28.01
CA ASP A 8 -4.13 -1.17 -27.14
C ASP A 8 -5.16 -1.47 -26.04
N SER A 9 -5.87 -2.59 -26.18
CA SER A 9 -7.02 -2.97 -25.35
C SER A 9 -6.63 -3.44 -23.95
N ASN A 10 -5.41 -3.13 -23.51
CA ASN A 10 -4.98 -3.27 -22.13
C ASN A 10 -5.04 -1.89 -21.49
N ALA A 11 -6.23 -1.48 -21.06
CA ALA A 11 -6.31 -0.49 -20.00
C ALA A 11 -5.57 -1.07 -18.79
N LEU A 12 -4.30 -0.70 -18.62
CA LEU A 12 -3.46 -1.13 -17.51
C LEU A 12 -4.00 -0.46 -16.25
N ILE A 13 -4.96 -1.11 -15.60
CA ILE A 13 -5.44 -0.70 -14.28
C ILE A 13 -4.25 -0.89 -13.32
N ASN A 14 -3.64 0.22 -12.93
CA ASN A 14 -2.50 0.22 -12.02
C ASN A 14 -2.93 0.12 -10.55
N VAL A 15 -4.16 0.54 -10.24
CA VAL A 15 -4.70 0.60 -8.89
C VAL A 15 -6.19 0.25 -8.91
N VAL A 16 -6.63 -0.57 -7.97
CA VAL A 16 -8.03 -0.74 -7.59
C VAL A 16 -8.21 -0.06 -6.23
N PHE A 17 -9.05 0.97 -6.19
CA PHE A 17 -9.31 1.75 -4.99
C PHE A 17 -10.72 1.47 -4.49
N PHE A 18 -10.84 0.91 -3.29
CA PHE A 18 -12.10 0.77 -2.59
C PHE A 18 -12.27 1.99 -1.69
N ASP A 19 -12.99 2.99 -2.18
CA ASP A 19 -13.35 4.14 -1.38
C ASP A 19 -14.46 3.79 -0.38
N GLU A 20 -14.45 4.43 0.77
CA GLU A 20 -15.42 4.18 1.86
C GLU A 20 -15.60 2.69 2.16
N ILE A 21 -14.50 1.94 2.24
CA ILE A 21 -14.52 0.48 2.43
C ILE A 21 -15.36 0.07 3.65
N ALA A 22 -15.41 0.90 4.69
CA ALA A 22 -16.21 0.70 5.90
C ALA A 22 -17.72 0.56 5.63
N SER A 23 -18.21 1.15 4.53
CA SER A 23 -19.62 1.12 4.11
C SER A 23 -19.87 0.13 2.96
N THR A 24 -18.83 -0.58 2.51
CA THR A 24 -18.95 -1.56 1.44
C THR A 24 -19.59 -2.85 1.95
N SER A 25 -20.62 -3.33 1.25
CA SER A 25 -21.22 -4.64 1.49
C SER A 25 -20.91 -5.56 0.31
N PHE A 26 -20.37 -6.75 0.60
CA PHE A 26 -20.10 -7.77 -0.40
C PHE A 26 -21.29 -8.72 -0.53
N SER A 27 -21.72 -8.99 -1.75
CA SER A 27 -22.81 -9.94 -2.01
C SER A 27 -22.43 -11.39 -1.65
N ASP A 28 -21.15 -11.73 -1.84
CA ASP A 28 -20.54 -12.98 -1.42
C ASP A 28 -19.16 -12.67 -0.79
N PRO A 29 -19.12 -12.38 0.52
CA PRO A 29 -17.89 -11.99 1.19
C PRO A 29 -16.82 -13.08 1.14
N GLU A 30 -17.18 -14.35 1.35
CA GLU A 30 -16.22 -15.45 1.38
C GLU A 30 -15.52 -15.64 0.03
N ALA A 31 -16.29 -15.68 -1.06
CA ALA A 31 -15.73 -15.79 -2.40
C ALA A 31 -14.87 -14.57 -2.75
N THR A 32 -15.32 -13.37 -2.40
CA THR A 32 -14.58 -12.12 -2.68
C THR A 32 -13.24 -12.11 -1.96
N ILE A 33 -13.23 -12.45 -0.66
CA ILE A 33 -12.00 -12.50 0.15
C ILE A 33 -11.06 -13.58 -0.37
N SER A 34 -11.57 -14.73 -0.80
CA SER A 34 -10.76 -15.78 -1.42
C SER A 34 -10.04 -15.27 -2.67
N VAL A 35 -10.79 -14.64 -3.59
CA VAL A 35 -10.23 -14.07 -4.82
C VAL A 35 -9.19 -13.00 -4.51
N LEU A 36 -9.45 -12.12 -3.53
CA LEU A 36 -8.49 -11.10 -3.11
C LEU A 36 -7.21 -11.72 -2.53
N LYS A 37 -7.31 -12.75 -1.69
CA LYS A 37 -6.16 -13.43 -1.09
C LYS A 37 -5.28 -14.10 -2.16
N ASP A 38 -5.90 -14.73 -3.14
CA ASP A 38 -5.20 -15.36 -4.26
C ASP A 38 -4.52 -14.30 -5.13
N TYR A 39 -5.26 -13.25 -5.51
CA TYR A 39 -4.74 -12.14 -6.29
C TYR A 39 -3.58 -11.43 -5.62
N MET A 40 -3.68 -11.12 -4.33
CA MET A 40 -2.61 -10.45 -3.59
C MET A 40 -1.34 -11.31 -3.44
N GLN A 41 -1.48 -12.63 -3.52
CA GLN A 41 -0.36 -13.56 -3.41
C GLN A 41 0.32 -13.81 -4.76
N THR A 42 -0.47 -14.01 -5.83
CA THR A 42 0.02 -14.49 -7.12
C THR A 42 0.01 -13.42 -8.20
N GLY A 43 -0.80 -12.37 -8.07
CA GLY A 43 -1.13 -11.42 -9.13
C GLY A 43 -2.12 -11.97 -10.17
N HIS A 44 -2.76 -13.11 -9.90
CA HIS A 44 -3.70 -13.77 -10.80
C HIS A 44 -5.09 -13.81 -10.19
N PHE A 45 -6.12 -13.73 -11.03
CA PHE A 45 -7.50 -13.94 -10.63
C PHE A 45 -8.26 -14.69 -11.71
N SER A 46 -9.26 -15.48 -11.30
CA SER A 46 -10.07 -16.28 -12.20
C SER A 46 -11.47 -15.69 -12.36
N ARG A 47 -11.99 -15.74 -13.58
CA ARG A 47 -13.40 -15.44 -13.88
C ARG A 47 -13.99 -16.59 -14.68
N GLY A 48 -14.66 -17.50 -13.99
CA GLY A 48 -15.10 -18.77 -14.57
C GLY A 48 -13.88 -19.63 -14.95
N PRO A 49 -13.79 -20.15 -16.19
CA PRO A 49 -12.67 -20.99 -16.62
C PRO A 49 -11.43 -20.19 -17.06
N LEU A 50 -11.51 -18.85 -17.09
CA LEU A 50 -10.44 -17.99 -17.57
C LEU A 50 -9.61 -17.45 -16.41
N GLU A 51 -8.29 -17.51 -16.55
CA GLU A 51 -7.32 -16.93 -15.62
C GLU A 51 -6.72 -15.65 -16.22
N PHE A 52 -6.62 -14.61 -15.41
CA PHE A 52 -6.09 -13.30 -15.80
C PHE A 52 -4.94 -12.91 -14.87
N THR A 53 -3.87 -12.38 -15.45
CA THR A 53 -2.76 -11.76 -14.69
C THR A 53 -2.94 -10.25 -14.68
N ALA A 54 -2.84 -9.63 -13.50
CA ALA A 54 -2.88 -8.18 -13.37
C ALA A 54 -1.85 -7.68 -12.35
N GLN A 55 -1.29 -6.49 -12.59
CA GLN A 55 -0.29 -5.86 -11.73
C GLN A 55 -0.84 -4.67 -10.95
N ALA A 56 -2.15 -4.64 -10.70
CA ALA A 56 -2.81 -3.59 -9.95
C ALA A 56 -2.46 -3.66 -8.46
N SER A 57 -2.28 -2.50 -7.85
CA SER A 57 -2.23 -2.37 -6.40
C SER A 57 -3.65 -2.22 -5.85
N ILE A 58 -3.96 -2.86 -4.72
CA ILE A 58 -5.23 -2.65 -4.02
C ILE A 58 -5.02 -1.58 -2.94
N VAL A 59 -5.94 -0.61 -2.87
CA VAL A 59 -5.99 0.40 -1.83
C VAL A 59 -7.37 0.36 -1.20
N LEU A 60 -7.41 0.29 0.14
CA LEU A 60 -8.63 0.35 0.93
C LEU A 60 -8.68 1.72 1.60
N GLY A 61 -9.52 2.61 1.07
CA GLY A 61 -9.78 3.93 1.66
C GLY A 61 -10.96 3.83 2.62
N GLY A 62 -10.77 4.23 3.87
CA GLY A 62 -11.82 4.18 4.87
C GLY A 62 -11.62 5.24 5.95
N ASN A 63 -12.73 5.69 6.51
CA ASN A 63 -12.71 6.61 7.64
C ASN A 63 -12.64 5.81 8.94
N ILE A 64 -11.81 6.29 9.86
CA ILE A 64 -11.74 5.79 11.23
C ILE A 64 -12.10 6.95 12.17
N ASP A 65 -12.84 6.67 13.23
CA ASP A 65 -13.07 7.69 14.25
C ASP A 65 -11.75 8.00 14.95
N SER A 66 -11.33 9.26 14.96
CA SER A 66 -10.08 9.70 15.56
C SER A 66 -10.32 10.75 16.65
N ASP A 67 -9.54 10.67 17.72
CA ASP A 67 -9.40 11.74 18.69
C ASP A 67 -8.39 12.76 18.13
N LEU A 68 -8.91 13.94 17.73
CA LEU A 68 -8.12 15.00 17.12
C LEU A 68 -7.13 15.65 18.10
N GLU A 69 -7.45 15.69 19.39
CA GLU A 69 -6.55 16.28 20.40
C GLU A 69 -5.36 15.36 20.65
N ARG A 70 -5.63 14.04 20.72
CA ARG A 70 -4.59 13.02 20.96
C ARG A 70 -3.87 12.57 19.70
N LYS A 71 -4.33 12.99 18.51
CA LYS A 71 -3.86 12.51 17.20
C LYS A 71 -3.79 10.98 17.16
N ALA A 72 -4.84 10.34 17.62
CA ALA A 72 -4.90 8.89 17.79
C ALA A 72 -6.27 8.36 17.33
N PRO A 73 -6.39 7.07 16.96
CA PRO A 73 -7.71 6.45 16.78
C PRO A 73 -8.52 6.54 18.07
N SER A 74 -9.85 6.58 17.92
CA SER A 74 -10.77 6.55 19.06
C SER A 74 -10.47 5.35 19.95
N SER A 75 -10.49 5.56 21.27
CA SER A 75 -10.25 4.51 22.27
C SER A 75 -11.29 3.40 22.25
N ARG A 76 -12.36 3.53 21.45
CA ARG A 76 -13.35 2.47 21.22
C ARG A 76 -12.77 1.28 20.44
N TYR A 77 -11.76 1.52 19.61
CA TYR A 77 -11.14 0.48 18.80
C TYR A 77 -10.12 -0.28 19.63
N ARG A 78 -10.30 -1.59 19.71
CA ARG A 78 -9.29 -2.52 20.23
C ARG A 78 -8.16 -2.70 19.21
N HIS A 79 -8.46 -2.69 17.92
CA HIS A 79 -7.48 -2.64 16.83
C HIS A 79 -7.99 -1.84 15.62
N LEU A 80 -7.07 -1.37 14.78
CA LEU A 80 -7.38 -0.44 13.68
C LEU A 80 -8.27 -1.06 12.57
N PHE A 81 -8.23 -2.38 12.41
CA PHE A 81 -9.00 -3.10 11.38
C PHE A 81 -10.50 -3.23 11.68
N GLU A 82 -10.98 -2.83 12.86
CA GLU A 82 -12.42 -2.78 13.17
C GLU A 82 -13.20 -1.77 12.32
N SER A 83 -12.51 -0.87 11.63
CA SER A 83 -13.11 0.03 10.64
C SER A 83 -13.42 -0.64 9.31
N LEU A 84 -12.86 -1.82 9.03
CA LEU A 84 -13.15 -2.59 7.83
C LEU A 84 -14.48 -3.37 7.99
N PRO A 85 -15.10 -3.78 6.87
CA PRO A 85 -16.19 -4.74 6.91
C PRO A 85 -15.81 -5.97 7.75
N PRO A 86 -16.71 -6.50 8.61
CA PRO A 86 -16.38 -7.56 9.57
C PRO A 86 -15.69 -8.77 8.93
N GLU A 87 -16.07 -9.12 7.71
CA GLU A 87 -15.55 -10.27 6.98
C GLU A 87 -14.08 -10.06 6.58
N LEU A 88 -13.69 -8.82 6.24
CA LEU A 88 -12.31 -8.45 5.96
C LEU A 88 -11.50 -8.17 7.24
N GLY A 89 -12.11 -7.47 8.20
CA GLY A 89 -11.46 -7.04 9.43
C GLY A 89 -11.11 -8.18 10.39
N ALA A 90 -11.75 -9.35 10.22
CA ALA A 90 -11.46 -10.56 10.99
C ALA A 90 -10.58 -11.59 10.25
N ASP A 91 -10.37 -11.48 8.94
CA ASP A 91 -9.56 -12.43 8.17
C ASP A 91 -8.07 -12.06 8.28
N THR A 92 -7.37 -12.71 9.22
CA THR A 92 -5.93 -12.49 9.46
C THR A 92 -5.06 -12.80 8.25
N ALA A 93 -5.46 -13.75 7.41
CA ALA A 93 -4.72 -14.12 6.20
C ALA A 93 -4.80 -13.01 5.13
N PHE A 94 -5.96 -12.37 4.99
CA PHE A 94 -6.13 -11.19 4.16
C PHE A 94 -5.32 -10.02 4.71
N LEU A 95 -5.49 -9.71 6.00
CA LEU A 95 -4.83 -8.58 6.66
C LEU A 95 -3.30 -8.69 6.61
N ASP A 96 -2.74 -9.88 6.77
CA ASP A 96 -1.29 -10.10 6.69
C ASP A 96 -0.72 -9.81 5.30
N ARG A 97 -1.53 -9.84 4.23
CA ARG A 97 -1.12 -9.45 2.88
C ARG A 97 -1.11 -7.93 2.65
N LEU A 98 -1.60 -7.12 3.58
CA LEU A 98 -1.51 -5.66 3.49
C LEU A 98 -0.06 -5.21 3.70
N HIS A 99 0.51 -4.54 2.69
CA HIS A 99 1.91 -4.11 2.78
C HIS A 99 2.11 -2.91 3.72
N ALA A 100 1.11 -2.05 3.86
CA ALA A 100 1.22 -0.81 4.63
C ALA A 100 -0.15 -0.39 5.18
N PHE A 101 -0.14 0.17 6.39
CA PHE A 101 -1.24 0.95 6.95
C PHE A 101 -0.77 2.40 7.11
N LEU A 102 -1.41 3.35 6.42
CA LEU A 102 -1.12 4.77 6.51
C LEU A 102 -2.19 5.47 7.36
N PRO A 103 -1.85 5.98 8.56
CA PRO A 103 -2.81 6.61 9.46
C PRO A 103 -3.21 8.02 8.97
N GLY A 104 -4.45 8.17 8.53
CA GLY A 104 -4.97 9.46 8.05
C GLY A 104 -4.99 10.56 9.13
N TRP A 105 -5.08 10.19 10.41
CA TRP A 105 -5.13 11.14 11.54
C TRP A 105 -3.78 11.79 11.87
N GLU A 106 -2.67 11.25 11.36
CA GLU A 106 -1.33 11.83 11.50
C GLU A 106 -1.04 12.87 10.41
N LEU A 107 -1.80 12.82 9.31
CA LEU A 107 -1.61 13.73 8.18
C LEU A 107 -2.19 15.11 8.49
N PRO A 108 -1.44 16.19 8.23
CA PRO A 108 -1.98 17.53 8.37
C PRO A 108 -3.10 17.75 7.36
N LYS A 109 -4.13 18.51 7.75
CA LYS A 109 -5.14 18.98 6.80
C LYS A 109 -4.48 19.87 5.77
N ILE A 110 -4.77 19.62 4.50
CA ILE A 110 -4.30 20.47 3.40
C ILE A 110 -4.98 21.83 3.53
N GLN A 111 -4.19 22.88 3.67
CA GLN A 111 -4.63 24.26 3.72
C GLN A 111 -4.33 24.97 2.40
N PRO A 112 -5.00 26.09 2.07
CA PRO A 112 -4.75 26.82 0.83
C PRO A 112 -3.28 27.18 0.58
N GLU A 113 -2.50 27.36 1.64
CA GLU A 113 -1.06 27.64 1.58
C GLU A 113 -0.24 26.45 1.04
N ASN A 114 -0.80 25.24 1.07
CA ASN A 114 -0.19 24.04 0.50
C ASN A 114 -0.48 23.89 -1.00
N TYR A 115 -1.36 24.73 -1.58
CA TYR A 115 -1.70 24.63 -3.00
C TYR A 115 -0.55 25.16 -3.88
N ALA A 116 -0.37 24.51 -5.02
CA ALA A 116 0.55 24.98 -6.03
C ALA A 116 0.10 26.36 -6.55
N GLN A 117 1.00 27.34 -6.54
CA GLN A 117 0.74 28.68 -7.05
C GLN A 117 0.99 28.81 -8.57
N GLY A 118 1.56 27.78 -9.19
CA GLY A 118 1.93 27.76 -10.61
C GLY A 118 1.12 26.76 -11.43
N TYR A 119 1.59 26.47 -12.65
CA TYR A 119 0.97 25.49 -13.53
C TYR A 119 1.07 24.08 -12.93
N GLY A 120 -0.07 23.39 -12.88
CA GLY A 120 -0.14 21.97 -12.56
C GLY A 120 -0.07 21.10 -13.83
N PHE A 121 0.24 19.82 -13.64
CA PHE A 121 0.08 18.84 -14.70
C PHE A 121 -1.40 18.50 -14.89
N ILE A 122 -1.81 18.31 -16.15
CA ILE A 122 -3.09 17.66 -16.44
C ILE A 122 -3.06 16.21 -15.92
N THR A 123 -4.20 15.71 -15.45
CA THR A 123 -4.30 14.42 -14.76
C THR A 123 -3.74 13.26 -15.58
N ASP A 124 -4.05 13.19 -16.88
CA ASP A 124 -3.60 12.09 -17.74
C ASP A 124 -2.08 12.08 -17.93
N TYR A 125 -1.48 13.27 -18.01
CA TYR A 125 -0.03 13.41 -18.09
C TYR A 125 0.64 12.98 -16.78
N LEU A 126 0.07 13.38 -15.63
CA LEU A 126 0.54 12.94 -14.32
C LEU A 126 0.40 11.42 -14.14
N ALA A 127 -0.70 10.83 -14.60
CA ALA A 127 -0.93 9.39 -14.55
C ALA A 127 0.15 8.63 -15.35
N GLU A 128 0.51 9.12 -16.54
CA GLU A 128 1.58 8.52 -17.34
C GLU A 128 2.97 8.69 -16.68
N ILE A 129 3.23 9.80 -15.99
CA ILE A 129 4.44 9.95 -15.16
C ILE A 129 4.47 8.86 -14.08
N PHE A 130 3.39 8.66 -13.33
CA PHE A 130 3.33 7.63 -12.29
C PHE A 130 3.48 6.22 -12.86
N ASN A 131 2.88 5.94 -14.02
CA ASN A 131 3.04 4.68 -14.74
C ASN A 131 4.52 4.41 -15.09
N ARG A 132 5.24 5.42 -15.58
CA ARG A 132 6.68 5.31 -15.88
C ARG A 132 7.53 5.16 -14.62
N LEU A 133 7.24 5.92 -13.56
CA LEU A 133 7.93 5.80 -12.28
C LEU A 133 7.75 4.40 -11.66
N ARG A 134 6.55 3.82 -11.76
CA ARG A 134 6.25 2.47 -11.26
C ARG A 134 7.22 1.42 -11.82
N ARG A 135 7.58 1.52 -13.10
CA ARG A 135 8.49 0.59 -13.80
C ARG A 135 9.95 0.69 -13.37
N ARG A 136 10.37 1.75 -12.67
CA ARG A 136 11.75 1.87 -12.19
C ARG A 136 12.05 0.87 -11.07
N ASN A 137 13.20 0.23 -11.11
CA ASN A 137 13.57 -0.81 -10.15
C ASN A 137 14.38 -0.28 -8.96
N TYR A 138 13.69 0.29 -7.97
CA TYR A 138 14.29 0.76 -6.71
C TYR A 138 14.43 -0.35 -5.68
N GLN A 139 13.68 -1.45 -5.85
CA GLN A 139 13.65 -2.55 -4.87
C GLN A 139 15.02 -3.23 -4.75
N THR A 140 15.73 -3.43 -5.86
CA THR A 140 17.07 -4.03 -5.85
C THR A 140 18.05 -3.21 -5.00
N VAL A 141 18.00 -1.88 -5.10
CA VAL A 141 18.87 -0.98 -4.33
C VAL A 141 18.54 -1.03 -2.84
N ILE A 142 17.25 -0.98 -2.50
CA ILE A 142 16.81 -1.11 -1.11
C ILE A 142 17.25 -2.45 -0.53
N ASN A 143 17.10 -3.55 -1.28
CA ASN A 143 17.51 -4.87 -0.82
C ASN A 143 19.03 -4.98 -0.58
N ALA A 144 19.82 -4.29 -1.41
CA ALA A 144 21.27 -4.24 -1.24
C ALA A 144 21.66 -3.44 0.01
N ARG A 145 21.02 -2.29 0.24
CA ARG A 145 21.45 -1.31 1.25
C ARG A 145 20.75 -1.43 2.61
N ALA A 146 19.53 -1.94 2.69
CA ALA A 146 18.83 -2.14 3.95
C ALA A 146 19.13 -3.52 4.54
N ASP A 147 19.22 -3.59 5.87
CA ASP A 147 19.26 -4.85 6.60
C ASP A 147 17.84 -5.28 6.97
N PHE A 148 17.44 -6.43 6.46
CA PHE A 148 16.15 -7.07 6.69
C PHE A 148 16.27 -8.34 7.54
N SER A 149 17.43 -8.54 8.17
CA SER A 149 17.67 -9.69 9.03
C SER A 149 16.60 -9.81 10.13
N GLY A 150 16.21 -11.05 10.45
CA GLY A 150 15.15 -11.31 11.44
C GLY A 150 13.71 -11.13 10.95
N LEU A 151 13.47 -10.56 9.77
CA LEU A 151 12.12 -10.41 9.21
C LEU A 151 11.70 -11.58 8.33
N THR A 152 10.40 -11.93 8.37
CA THR A 152 9.80 -12.88 7.43
C THR A 152 9.81 -12.32 6.01
N GLY A 153 9.87 -13.20 4.99
CA GLY A 153 9.87 -12.76 3.59
C GLY A 153 8.69 -11.82 3.23
N ARG A 154 7.51 -12.06 3.81
CA ARG A 154 6.34 -11.18 3.62
C ARG A 154 6.56 -9.77 4.18
N ASN A 155 7.13 -9.66 5.38
CA ASN A 155 7.46 -8.37 5.99
C ASN A 155 8.55 -7.65 5.18
N GLN A 156 9.59 -8.36 4.73
CA GLN A 156 10.63 -7.78 3.88
C GLN A 156 10.05 -7.23 2.58
N ASP A 157 9.20 -8.01 1.91
CA ASP A 157 8.56 -7.62 0.65
C ASP A 157 7.66 -6.39 0.83
N ALA A 158 6.90 -6.32 1.92
CA ALA A 158 6.06 -5.18 2.26
C ALA A 158 6.84 -3.90 2.50
N ILE A 159 7.87 -3.97 3.34
CA ILE A 159 8.71 -2.81 3.65
C ILE A 159 9.45 -2.36 2.38
N ARG A 160 10.06 -3.30 1.64
CA ARG A 160 10.83 -3.01 0.42
C ARG A 160 9.96 -2.38 -0.67
N LYS A 161 8.77 -2.92 -0.94
CA LYS A 161 7.85 -2.37 -1.95
C LYS A 161 7.34 -0.98 -1.56
N THR A 162 7.00 -0.79 -0.29
CA THR A 162 6.51 0.50 0.23
C THR A 162 7.61 1.56 0.16
N ALA A 163 8.81 1.27 0.67
CA ALA A 163 9.96 2.17 0.58
C ALA A 163 10.32 2.52 -0.87
N ALA A 164 10.28 1.53 -1.79
CA ALA A 164 10.51 1.76 -3.21
C ALA A 164 9.46 2.69 -3.84
N GLY A 165 8.19 2.56 -3.45
CA GLY A 165 7.11 3.44 -3.87
C GLY A 165 7.31 4.87 -3.38
N LEU A 166 7.63 5.04 -2.10
CA LEU A 166 7.91 6.34 -1.48
C LEU A 166 9.09 7.05 -2.16
N LEU A 167 10.20 6.35 -2.40
CA LEU A 167 11.36 6.92 -3.08
C LEU A 167 11.04 7.44 -4.48
N LYS A 168 10.20 6.73 -5.23
CA LYS A 168 9.77 7.16 -6.57
C LYS A 168 8.92 8.44 -6.52
N LEU A 169 8.13 8.62 -5.47
CA LEU A 169 7.24 9.77 -5.32
C LEU A 169 7.96 10.99 -4.74
N ILE A 170 8.81 10.79 -3.72
CA ILE A 170 9.50 11.87 -3.00
C ILE A 170 10.79 12.30 -3.72
N HIS A 171 11.48 11.34 -4.35
CA HIS A 171 12.73 11.59 -5.08
C HIS A 171 12.62 11.17 -6.55
N PRO A 172 11.66 11.72 -7.33
CA PRO A 172 11.42 11.31 -8.72
C PRO A 172 12.57 11.67 -9.67
N HIS A 173 13.42 12.61 -9.27
CA HIS A 173 14.63 13.05 -9.98
C HIS A 173 15.81 12.07 -9.85
N ARG A 174 15.75 11.17 -8.86
CA ARG A 174 16.76 10.12 -8.67
C ARG A 174 16.53 8.94 -9.61
N THR A 175 17.53 8.08 -9.65
CA THR A 175 17.58 6.78 -10.28
C THR A 175 18.07 5.75 -9.25
N ALA A 176 18.06 4.47 -9.60
CA ALA A 176 18.60 3.43 -8.72
C ALA A 176 20.09 3.67 -8.38
N ASP A 177 20.84 4.28 -9.30
CA ASP A 177 22.30 4.37 -9.21
C ASP A 177 22.79 5.58 -8.40
N ASP A 178 21.99 6.64 -8.29
CA ASP A 178 22.37 7.90 -7.63
C ASP A 178 21.56 8.22 -6.36
N LEU A 179 20.82 7.25 -5.83
CA LEU A 179 20.15 7.36 -4.54
C LEU A 179 21.16 7.53 -3.40
N LEU A 180 20.85 8.45 -2.49
CA LEU A 180 21.65 8.69 -1.29
C LEU A 180 20.99 8.02 -0.08
N ASP A 181 21.79 7.51 0.86
CA ASP A 181 21.28 6.81 2.05
C ASP A 181 20.40 7.73 2.92
N LYS A 182 20.71 9.03 2.97
CA LYS A 182 19.88 10.05 3.63
C LYS A 182 18.49 10.23 3.00
N GLU A 183 18.30 9.84 1.75
CA GLU A 183 17.01 9.87 1.03
C GLU A 183 16.27 8.53 1.20
N ILE A 184 17.02 7.43 1.26
CA ILE A 184 16.48 6.08 1.53
C ILE A 184 15.94 6.00 2.95
N ARG A 185 16.69 6.51 3.93
CA ARG A 185 16.40 6.30 5.36
C ARG A 185 14.98 6.74 5.75
N PRO A 186 14.51 7.96 5.46
CA PRO A 186 13.15 8.37 5.83
C PRO A 186 12.05 7.54 5.15
N CYS A 187 12.25 7.16 3.88
CA CYS A 187 11.31 6.33 3.15
C CYS A 187 11.24 4.90 3.72
N LEU A 188 12.38 4.38 4.17
CA LEU A 188 12.49 3.07 4.79
C LEU A 188 11.86 3.07 6.19
N ASP A 189 12.17 4.08 7.02
CA ASP A 189 11.60 4.22 8.36
C ASP A 189 10.06 4.27 8.29
N LEU A 190 9.50 5.09 7.40
CA LEU A 190 8.05 5.16 7.22
C LEU A 190 7.46 3.83 6.73
N ALA A 191 8.13 3.13 5.82
CA ALA A 191 7.68 1.82 5.34
C ALA A 191 7.68 0.76 6.45
N VAL A 192 8.70 0.77 7.31
CA VAL A 192 8.80 -0.10 8.50
C VAL A 192 7.67 0.20 9.46
N GLU A 193 7.40 1.47 9.73
CA GLU A 193 6.33 1.93 10.61
C GLU A 193 4.94 1.51 10.09
N CYS A 194 4.70 1.69 8.78
CA CYS A 194 3.45 1.30 8.13
C CYS A 194 3.21 -0.21 8.16
N ARG A 195 4.25 -1.03 7.92
CA ARG A 195 4.12 -2.49 8.00
C ARG A 195 4.06 -2.96 9.46
N GLY A 196 4.78 -2.30 10.35
CA GLY A 196 4.74 -2.54 11.80
C GLY A 196 3.33 -2.41 12.34
N ARG A 197 2.62 -1.32 11.99
CA ARG A 197 1.21 -1.12 12.35
C ARG A 197 0.33 -2.32 11.98
N VAL A 198 0.47 -2.85 10.75
CA VAL A 198 -0.30 -4.02 10.29
C VAL A 198 -0.02 -5.23 11.18
N VAL A 199 1.25 -5.52 11.45
CA VAL A 199 1.66 -6.69 12.25
C VAL A 199 1.27 -6.54 13.72
N ASP A 200 1.36 -5.33 14.27
CA ASP A 200 0.90 -5.05 15.64
C ASP A 200 -0.61 -5.26 15.77
N GLN A 201 -1.40 -4.86 14.76
CA GLN A 201 -2.83 -5.14 14.77
C GLN A 201 -3.13 -6.64 14.67
N LEU A 202 -2.38 -7.38 13.85
CA LEU A 202 -2.49 -8.84 13.78
C LEU A 202 -2.14 -9.52 15.11
N ALA A 203 -1.15 -9.00 15.84
CA ALA A 203 -0.80 -9.49 17.18
C ALA A 203 -1.91 -9.27 18.21
N VAL A 204 -2.72 -8.20 18.08
CA VAL A 204 -3.92 -7.99 18.91
C VAL A 204 -5.06 -8.94 18.51
N LEU A 205 -5.25 -9.15 17.21
CA LEU A 205 -6.29 -10.00 16.64
C LEU A 205 -6.07 -11.49 16.92
N ALA A 206 -4.87 -11.99 16.62
CA ALA A 206 -4.49 -13.40 16.72
C ALA A 206 -3.15 -13.56 17.49
N PRO A 207 -3.16 -13.34 18.82
CA PRO A 207 -1.95 -13.37 19.65
C PRO A 207 -1.28 -14.74 19.74
N THR A 208 -1.97 -15.82 19.34
CA THR A 208 -1.38 -17.16 19.27
C THR A 208 -0.50 -17.34 18.03
N GLU A 209 -0.75 -16.57 16.96
CA GLU A 209 -0.08 -16.69 15.66
C GLU A 209 0.92 -15.58 15.40
N PHE A 210 0.62 -14.37 15.89
CA PHE A 210 1.43 -13.17 15.64
C PHE A 210 2.07 -12.64 16.91
N ARG A 211 3.17 -11.92 16.72
CA ARG A 211 3.90 -11.18 17.75
C ARG A 211 4.00 -9.72 17.32
N PRO A 212 4.07 -8.76 18.26
CA PRO A 212 4.35 -7.37 17.93
C PRO A 212 5.57 -7.27 17.04
N ALA A 213 5.54 -6.34 16.09
CA ALA A 213 6.47 -6.28 14.98
C ALA A 213 7.93 -6.27 15.45
N GLY A 214 8.28 -5.38 16.39
CA GLY A 214 9.64 -5.25 16.91
C GLY A 214 10.70 -5.08 15.80
N PHE A 215 10.32 -4.46 14.68
CA PHE A 215 11.18 -4.39 13.50
C PHE A 215 12.35 -3.45 13.72
N GLU A 216 13.56 -3.97 13.56
CA GLU A 216 14.79 -3.18 13.51
C GLU A 216 15.36 -3.28 12.09
N VAL A 217 15.06 -2.28 11.26
CA VAL A 217 15.55 -2.22 9.88
C VAL A 217 16.41 -0.98 9.75
N GLY A 218 17.69 -1.20 9.46
CA GLY A 218 18.70 -0.15 9.27
C GLY A 218 19.24 -0.10 7.85
N ILE A 219 20.02 0.94 7.55
CA ILE A 219 20.93 0.92 6.41
C ILE A 219 22.22 0.23 6.87
N LYS A 220 22.77 -0.63 6.00
CA LYS A 220 24.01 -1.39 6.23
C LYS A 220 25.25 -0.51 6.22
#